data_AF-A0A822DJA6-F1
#
_entry.id   AF-A0A822DJA6-F1
#
_cell.length_a   1.000
_cell.length_b   1.000
_cell.length_c   1.000
_cell.angle_alpha   90.00
_cell.angle_beta   90.00
_cell.angle_gamma   90.00
#
_symmetry.space_group_name_H-M   'P 1'
#
loop_
_entity.id
_entity.type
_entity.pdbx_description
1 polymer ?
#
loop_
_entity_poly.entity_id
_entity_poly.type
_entity_poly.pdbx_seq_one_letter_code
_entity_poly.pdbx_strand_id
1 'polypeptide(L)' 'PLRASFVDIHPNAKWAQNGITVAGGNGLGSETNQLNRPFGLYVDDDQTIYVADCYNHRIVEWKSGATNGK' A
#
# COMPACT_ATOMS: atom_id res chain seq x y z
N PRO A 1 -26.04 23.53 -8.43
CA PRO A 1 -25.22 22.35 -8.79
C PRO A 1 -23.76 22.77 -8.94
N LEU A 2 -23.00 22.71 -7.85
CA LEU A 2 -21.69 23.35 -7.77
C LEU A 2 -20.60 22.32 -7.44
N ARG A 3 -19.75 22.14 -8.46
CA ARG A 3 -18.30 21.93 -8.43
C ARG A 3 -17.73 20.77 -7.62
N ALA A 4 -17.16 19.84 -8.38
CA ALA A 4 -15.97 19.10 -7.98
C ALA A 4 -14.91 20.05 -7.39
N SER A 5 -14.35 19.68 -6.25
CA SER A 5 -13.08 20.21 -5.76
C SER A 5 -12.16 19.03 -5.45
N PHE A 6 -11.51 18.56 -6.52
CA PHE A 6 -10.15 18.04 -6.40
C PHE A 6 -9.28 19.22 -5.96
N VAL A 7 -8.94 19.24 -4.67
CA VAL A 7 -7.69 19.69 -4.04
C VAL A 7 -8.01 19.65 -2.55
N ASP A 8 -7.56 18.59 -1.89
CA ASP A 8 -7.49 18.59 -0.44
C ASP A 8 -6.05 18.40 0.02
N ILE A 9 -5.28 19.47 -0.16
CA ILE A 9 -4.06 19.70 0.62
C ILE A 9 -4.57 20.29 1.94
N HIS A 10 -5.23 19.47 2.78
CA HIS A 10 -5.77 19.95 4.06
C HIS A 10 -4.58 20.40 4.93
N PRO A 11 -4.45 21.70 5.25
CA PRO A 11 -3.38 22.19 6.13
C PRO A 11 -3.49 21.64 7.56
N ASN A 12 -4.56 20.89 7.87
CA ASN A 12 -4.83 20.24 9.14
C ASN A 12 -5.00 18.71 9.01
N ALA A 13 -4.66 18.11 7.87
CA ALA A 13 -4.65 16.66 7.73
C ALA A 13 -3.59 16.09 8.67
N LYS A 14 -4.02 15.58 9.81
CA LYS A 14 -3.16 14.81 10.70
C LYS A 14 -2.94 13.45 10.05
N TRP A 15 -1.90 13.34 9.22
CA TRP A 15 -1.32 12.02 8.94
C TRP A 15 -1.05 11.36 10.29
N ALA A 16 -1.37 10.08 10.42
CA ALA A 16 -1.10 9.37 11.67
C ALA A 16 0.38 9.58 12.04
N GLN A 17 0.63 10.20 13.20
CA GLN A 17 2.00 10.47 13.65
C GLN A 17 2.80 9.16 13.83
N ASN A 18 2.10 8.04 13.98
CA ASN A 18 2.64 6.69 13.98
C ASN A 18 2.09 5.91 12.79
N GLY A 19 2.92 5.71 11.76
CA GLY A 19 2.61 4.80 10.67
C GLY A 19 2.74 3.35 11.10
N ILE A 20 1.98 2.46 10.47
CA ILE A 20 2.13 1.01 10.60
C ILE A 20 2.57 0.41 9.27
N THR A 21 3.33 -0.68 9.31
CA THR A 21 3.64 -1.47 8.12
C THR A 21 2.41 -2.30 7.75
N VAL A 22 1.93 -2.13 6.52
CA VAL A 22 0.72 -2.82 6.00
C VAL A 22 1.03 -3.80 4.87
N ALA A 23 2.27 -3.81 4.37
CA ALA A 23 2.78 -4.77 3.40
C ALA A 23 4.30 -4.93 3.55
N GLY A 24 4.80 -6.16 3.48
CA GLY A 24 6.23 -6.46 3.61
C GLY A 24 6.76 -6.25 5.03
N GLY A 25 7.95 -5.63 5.16
CA GLY A 25 8.60 -5.35 6.45
C GLY A 25 9.42 -6.50 7.03
N ASN A 26 9.43 -7.68 6.39
CA ASN A 26 10.11 -8.88 6.87
C ASN A 26 11.42 -9.18 6.11
N GLY A 27 12.10 -8.11 5.68
CA GLY A 27 13.31 -8.21 4.84
C GLY A 27 13.02 -8.37 3.35
N LEU A 28 14.10 -8.30 2.56
CA LEU A 28 14.06 -8.52 1.12
C LEU A 28 13.95 -10.02 0.83
N GLY A 29 13.00 -10.41 -0.02
CA GLY A 29 12.87 -11.80 -0.46
C GLY A 29 11.56 -12.07 -1.21
N SER A 30 11.28 -13.35 -1.45
CA SER A 30 10.16 -13.83 -2.27
C SER A 30 9.05 -14.51 -1.48
N GLU A 31 9.21 -14.65 -0.16
CA GLU A 31 8.16 -15.19 0.71
C GLU A 31 6.91 -14.31 0.67
N THR A 32 5.77 -14.87 1.10
CA THR A 32 4.47 -14.19 1.03
C THR A 32 4.40 -12.93 1.90
N ASN A 33 5.23 -12.83 2.95
CA ASN A 33 5.35 -11.64 3.79
C ASN A 33 6.54 -10.73 3.45
N GLN A 34 7.22 -10.97 2.32
CA GLN A 34 8.39 -10.22 1.85
C GLN A 34 8.14 -9.54 0.51
N LEU A 35 8.96 -8.52 0.22
CA LEU A 35 8.97 -7.81 -1.06
C LEU A 35 10.42 -7.68 -1.54
N ASN A 36 10.61 -7.55 -2.84
CA ASN A 36 11.88 -7.35 -3.51
C ASN A 36 11.76 -6.25 -4.57
N ARG A 37 12.28 -5.06 -4.20
CA ARG A 37 12.26 -3.84 -5.04
C ARG A 37 10.84 -3.51 -5.56
N PRO A 38 9.89 -3.19 -4.65
CA PRO A 38 8.57 -2.76 -5.05
C PRO A 38 8.60 -1.33 -5.62
N PHE A 39 8.01 -1.11 -6.80
CA PHE A 39 8.11 0.19 -7.53
C PHE A 39 6.79 0.96 -7.61
N GLY A 40 5.66 0.31 -7.35
CA GLY A 40 4.36 0.93 -7.42
C GLY A 40 3.37 0.28 -6.48
N LEU A 41 2.38 1.06 -6.05
CA LEU A 41 1.25 0.58 -5.27
C LEU A 41 -0.06 1.21 -5.74
N TYR A 42 -1.14 0.45 -5.61
CA TYR A 42 -2.51 0.91 -5.79
C TYR A 42 -3.33 0.47 -4.57
N VAL A 43 -4.29 1.29 -4.15
CA VAL A 43 -5.22 0.95 -3.06
C VAL A 43 -6.63 1.04 -3.62
N ASP A 44 -7.41 -0.02 -3.48
CA ASP A 44 -8.81 -0.03 -3.89
C ASP A 44 -9.76 0.48 -2.80
N ASP A 45 -11.05 0.53 -3.12
CA ASP A 45 -12.10 1.02 -2.21
C ASP A 45 -12.29 0.11 -0.96
N ASP A 46 -11.86 -1.16 -1.04
CA ASP A 46 -11.87 -2.12 0.06
C ASP A 46 -10.61 -2.03 0.95
N GLN A 47 -9.74 -1.04 0.70
CA GLN A 47 -8.43 -0.87 1.36
C GLN A 47 -7.49 -2.06 1.13
N THR A 48 -7.66 -2.77 0.01
CA THR A 48 -6.69 -3.76 -0.47
C THR A 48 -5.57 -3.02 -1.17
N ILE A 49 -4.33 -3.33 -0.78
CA ILE A 49 -3.11 -2.76 -1.35
C ILE A 49 -2.56 -3.75 -2.36
N TYR A 50 -2.40 -3.29 -3.60
CA TYR A 50 -1.73 -4.02 -4.66
C TYR A 50 -0.33 -3.46 -4.82
N VAL A 51 0.69 -4.31 -4.70
CA VAL A 51 2.10 -3.89 -4.81
C VAL A 51 2.73 -4.53 -6.04
N ALA A 52 3.37 -3.71 -6.88
CA ALA A 52 4.21 -4.17 -7.97
C ALA A 52 5.58 -4.58 -7.41
N ASP A 53 5.73 -5.87 -7.11
CA ASP A 53 6.93 -6.48 -6.51
C ASP A 53 7.92 -6.88 -7.62
N CYS A 54 8.54 -5.87 -8.23
CA CYS A 54 9.12 -5.97 -9.57
C CYS A 54 10.24 -6.99 -9.72
N TYR A 55 11.08 -7.19 -8.71
CA TYR A 55 12.18 -8.17 -8.79
C TYR A 55 11.74 -9.60 -8.42
N ASN A 56 10.51 -9.77 -7.94
CA ASN A 56 9.86 -11.07 -7.83
C ASN A 56 8.89 -11.33 -9.00
N HIS A 57 8.80 -10.41 -9.97
CA HIS A 57 7.95 -10.53 -11.16
C HIS A 57 6.48 -10.82 -10.86
N ARG A 58 5.95 -10.24 -9.78
CA ARG A 58 4.56 -10.46 -9.33
C ARG A 58 3.88 -9.15 -8.95
N ILE A 59 2.56 -9.16 -9.03
CA ILE A 59 1.70 -8.23 -8.29
C ILE A 59 1.21 -8.98 -7.06
N VAL A 60 1.35 -8.39 -5.88
CA VAL A 60 0.89 -9.00 -4.62
C VAL A 60 -0.25 -8.19 -4.05
N GLU A 61 -1.34 -8.86 -3.68
CA GLU A 61 -2.43 -8.21 -2.96
C GLU A 61 -2.26 -8.35 -1.44
N TRP A 62 -2.51 -7.28 -0.72
CA TRP A 62 -2.52 -7.21 0.74
C TRP A 62 -3.84 -6.62 1.20
N LYS A 63 -4.71 -7.47 1.74
CA LYS A 63 -5.96 -7.03 2.36
C LYS A 63 -5.65 -6.26 3.65
N SER A 64 -6.54 -5.35 4.02
CA SER A 64 -6.42 -4.62 5.29
C SER A 64 -6.24 -5.60 6.47
N GLY A 65 -5.17 -5.40 7.25
CA GLY A 65 -4.80 -6.25 8.39
C GLY A 65 -4.09 -7.57 8.05
N ALA A 66 -3.82 -7.86 6.78
CA ALA A 66 -3.07 -9.06 6.39
C ALA A 66 -1.60 -8.97 6.85
N THR A 67 -1.01 -10.12 7.19
CA THR A 67 0.42 -10.27 7.50
C THR A 67 1.21 -10.95 6.39
N ASN A 68 0.51 -11.43 5.35
CA ASN A 68 1.06 -12.05 4.16
C ASN A 68 0.27 -11.56 2.95
N GLY A 69 0.97 -11.37 1.85
CA GLY A 69 0.38 -11.12 0.55
C GLY A 69 -0.08 -12.40 -0.14
N LYS A 70 -0.98 -12.23 -1.11
CA LYS A 70 -1.46 -13.28 -2.00
C LYS A 70 -1.06 -13.01 -3.44
#